data_AF-A0A940X7U5-F1
#
_entry.id   AF-A0A940X7U5-F1
#
_cell.length_a   1.000
_cell.length_b   1.000
_cell.length_c   1.000
_cell.angle_alpha   90.00
_cell.angle_beta   90.00
_cell.angle_gamma   90.00
#
_symmetry.space_group_name_H-M   'P 1'
#
loop_
_entity.id
_entity.type
_entity.pdbx_description
1 polymer ?
#
loop_
_entity_poly.entity_id
_entity_poly.type
_entity_poly.pdbx_seq_one_letter_code
_entity_poly.pdbx_strand_id
1 'polypeptide(L)'
;MNTETQELPVKPITAFTAAELKEQLAKLESKKDQDRDAYKALVLETVPKAMFQLCAASEVISAAKTATFKYFEDILDLKNQVYGLKEKQQSHTFSTDKEEIQIGYRINEGWDDTVTAGIQKVENYLSSLSKNEETATLVSMLFNMLKKDAKGNLKGSRVLELQKAAADSKDEEFIDGVAIIAASYKPVRSSWFIEAALINEDGSKTPVPLSMSSVGFSANYKFDFFSEKIPTDAVE
;
A
#
# COMPACT_ATOMS: atom_id res chain seq x y z
N MET A 1 1.89 14.28 -48.49
CA MET A 1 1.42 13.30 -49.49
C MET A 1 0.08 12.78 -49.01
N ASN A 2 -0.97 13.04 -49.77
CA ASN A 2 -2.36 12.71 -49.48
C ASN A 2 -2.53 11.19 -49.43
N THR A 3 -3.16 10.68 -48.38
CA THR A 3 -3.78 9.35 -48.40
C THR A 3 -5.27 9.57 -48.63
N GLU A 4 -5.66 9.54 -49.90
CA GLU A 4 -7.05 9.42 -50.30
C GLU A 4 -7.64 8.15 -49.70
N THR A 5 -8.67 8.34 -48.88
CA THR A 5 -9.59 7.30 -48.44
C THR A 5 -10.22 6.68 -49.69
N GLN A 6 -9.79 5.47 -50.06
CA GLN A 6 -10.54 4.65 -51.01
C GLN A 6 -11.80 4.14 -50.32
N GLU A 7 -12.89 4.89 -50.47
CA GLU A 7 -14.23 4.43 -50.18
C GLU A 7 -14.57 3.25 -51.10
N LEU A 8 -14.72 2.07 -50.51
CA LEU A 8 -15.28 0.90 -51.20
C LEU A 8 -16.77 1.16 -51.52
N PRO A 9 -17.24 0.90 -52.74
CA PRO A 9 -18.62 1.19 -53.13
C PRO A 9 -19.59 0.32 -52.36
N VAL A 10 -20.44 0.95 -51.53
CA VAL A 10 -21.53 0.30 -50.80
C VAL A 10 -22.64 -0.06 -51.79
N LYS A 11 -22.64 -1.30 -52.30
CA LYS A 11 -23.76 -1.85 -53.08
C LYS A 11 -24.92 -2.23 -52.15
N PRO A 12 -26.19 -2.03 -52.57
CA PRO A 12 -27.37 -2.31 -51.76
C PRO A 12 -27.51 -3.80 -51.41
N ILE A 13 -28.02 -4.07 -50.21
CA ILE A 13 -28.04 -5.38 -49.50
C ILE A 13 -28.86 -6.49 -50.23
N THR A 14 -29.48 -6.21 -51.37
CA THR A 14 -30.30 -7.16 -52.13
C THR A 14 -29.57 -7.98 -53.20
N ALA A 15 -28.23 -7.97 -53.23
CA ALA A 15 -27.46 -8.76 -54.20
C ALA A 15 -26.25 -9.52 -53.62
N PHE A 16 -26.30 -9.91 -52.34
CA PHE A 16 -25.42 -10.94 -51.81
C PHE A 16 -26.20 -12.23 -51.64
N THR A 17 -25.75 -13.29 -52.30
CA THR A 17 -26.29 -14.64 -52.09
C THR A 17 -25.95 -15.10 -50.67
N ALA A 18 -26.78 -15.96 -50.07
CA ALA A 18 -26.57 -16.47 -48.71
C ALA A 18 -25.17 -17.11 -48.50
N ALA A 19 -24.54 -17.55 -49.59
CA ALA A 19 -23.16 -18.05 -49.61
C ALA A 19 -22.10 -16.93 -49.39
N GLU A 20 -22.27 -15.76 -49.99
CA GLU A 20 -21.30 -14.64 -49.89
C GLU A 20 -21.33 -13.98 -48.50
N LEU A 21 -22.51 -13.88 -47.87
CA LEU A 21 -22.65 -13.41 -46.48
C LEU A 21 -22.00 -14.37 -45.47
N LYS A 22 -22.16 -15.68 -45.67
CA LYS A 22 -21.52 -16.71 -44.85
C LYS A 22 -19.99 -16.68 -44.99
N GLU A 23 -19.49 -16.43 -46.21
CA GLU A 23 -18.06 -16.30 -46.45
C GLU A 23 -17.47 -15.03 -45.82
N GLN A 24 -18.19 -13.90 -45.86
CA GLN A 24 -17.75 -12.66 -45.20
C GLN A 24 -17.75 -12.79 -43.66
N LEU A 25 -18.75 -13.45 -43.07
CA LEU A 25 -18.78 -13.74 -41.64
C LEU A 25 -17.64 -14.69 -41.23
N ALA A 26 -17.40 -15.76 -41.99
CA ALA A 26 -16.30 -16.68 -41.73
C ALA A 26 -14.92 -15.98 -41.83
N LYS A 27 -14.74 -15.04 -42.78
CA LYS A 27 -13.52 -14.21 -42.88
C LYS A 27 -13.37 -13.26 -41.69
N LEU A 28 -14.46 -12.66 -41.20
CA LEU A 28 -14.44 -11.81 -40.00
C LEU A 28 -14.16 -12.60 -38.72
N GLU A 29 -14.76 -13.78 -38.57
CA GLU A 29 -14.51 -14.69 -37.45
C GLU A 29 -13.07 -15.19 -37.46
N SER A 30 -12.57 -15.63 -38.63
CA SER A 30 -11.18 -16.06 -38.79
C SER A 30 -10.19 -14.94 -38.48
N LYS A 31 -10.47 -13.69 -38.87
CA LYS A 31 -9.65 -12.52 -38.48
C LYS A 31 -9.67 -12.29 -36.98
N LYS A 32 -10.84 -12.35 -36.33
CA LYS A 32 -10.94 -12.20 -34.87
C LYS A 32 -10.17 -13.27 -34.12
N ASP A 33 -10.19 -14.51 -34.59
CA ASP A 33 -9.43 -15.60 -33.97
C ASP A 33 -7.93 -15.45 -34.22
N GLN A 34 -7.52 -15.02 -35.41
CA GLN A 34 -6.13 -14.64 -35.70
C GLN A 34 -5.65 -13.50 -34.80
N ASP A 35 -6.45 -12.45 -34.60
CA ASP A 35 -6.13 -11.33 -33.72
C ASP A 35 -5.98 -11.78 -32.25
N ARG A 36 -6.84 -12.69 -31.79
CA ARG A 36 -6.74 -13.29 -30.44
C ARG A 36 -5.47 -14.11 -30.28
N ASP A 37 -5.10 -14.90 -31.27
CA ASP A 37 -3.90 -15.72 -31.21
C ASP A 37 -2.62 -14.87 -31.34
N ALA A 38 -2.64 -13.83 -32.19
CA ALA A 38 -1.59 -12.83 -32.26
C ALA A 38 -1.43 -12.07 -30.92
N TYR A 39 -2.53 -11.70 -30.27
CA TYR A 39 -2.49 -11.11 -28.93
C TYR A 39 -1.87 -12.05 -27.90
N LYS A 40 -2.28 -13.31 -27.84
CA LYS A 40 -1.68 -14.30 -26.93
C LYS A 40 -0.18 -14.47 -27.19
N ALA A 41 0.22 -14.56 -28.46
CA ALA A 41 1.62 -14.65 -28.84
C ALA A 41 2.40 -13.40 -28.38
N LEU A 42 1.85 -12.21 -28.58
CA LEU A 42 2.45 -10.96 -28.13
C LEU A 42 2.58 -10.90 -26.60
N VAL A 43 1.58 -11.37 -25.86
CA VAL A 43 1.65 -11.47 -24.38
C VAL A 43 2.75 -12.44 -23.97
N LEU A 44 2.82 -13.63 -24.59
CA LEU A 44 3.85 -14.63 -24.30
C LEU A 44 5.27 -14.13 -24.61
N GLU A 45 5.43 -13.24 -25.59
CA GLU A 45 6.71 -12.62 -25.90
C GLU A 45 7.05 -11.43 -24.97
N THR A 46 6.05 -10.60 -24.63
CA THR A 46 6.26 -9.33 -23.92
C THR A 46 6.42 -9.54 -22.42
N VAL A 47 5.61 -10.42 -21.81
CA VAL A 47 5.64 -10.65 -20.35
C VAL A 47 7.02 -11.12 -19.87
N PRO A 48 7.70 -12.10 -20.50
CA PRO A 48 9.04 -12.50 -20.05
C PRO A 48 10.07 -11.37 -20.15
N LYS A 49 10.01 -10.53 -21.19
CA LYS A 49 10.91 -9.39 -21.35
C LYS A 49 10.71 -8.35 -20.23
N ALA A 50 9.45 -8.03 -19.93
CA ALA A 50 9.10 -7.12 -18.83
C ALA A 50 9.54 -7.72 -17.48
N MET A 51 9.25 -9.01 -17.24
CA MET A 51 9.65 -9.70 -16.01
C MET A 51 11.17 -9.70 -15.81
N PHE A 52 11.95 -9.92 -16.87
CA PHE A 52 13.41 -9.85 -16.81
C PHE A 52 13.90 -8.48 -16.32
N GLN A 53 13.36 -7.40 -16.88
CA GLN A 53 13.71 -6.04 -16.47
C GLN A 53 13.32 -5.74 -15.02
N LEU A 54 12.15 -6.19 -14.59
CA LEU A 54 11.67 -6.01 -13.21
C LEU A 54 12.52 -6.80 -12.20
N CYS A 55 12.92 -8.02 -12.53
CA CYS A 55 13.83 -8.82 -11.70
C CYS A 55 15.19 -8.15 -11.58
N ALA A 56 15.77 -7.68 -12.69
CA ALA A 56 17.06 -6.98 -12.66
C ALA A 56 17.01 -5.70 -11.81
N ALA A 57 15.95 -4.90 -11.92
CA ALA A 57 15.78 -3.71 -11.08
C ALA A 57 15.63 -4.08 -9.59
N SER A 58 14.90 -5.15 -9.28
CA SER A 58 14.75 -5.66 -7.91
C SER A 58 16.09 -6.11 -7.31
N GLU A 59 16.95 -6.77 -8.09
CA GLU A 59 18.29 -7.17 -7.66
C GLU A 59 19.15 -5.96 -7.32
N VAL A 60 19.14 -4.92 -8.18
CA VAL A 60 19.87 -3.67 -7.92
C VAL A 60 19.40 -3.01 -6.63
N ILE A 61 18.09 -2.90 -6.41
CA ILE A 61 17.52 -2.32 -5.19
C ILE A 61 17.88 -3.18 -3.96
N SER A 62 17.83 -4.50 -4.08
CA SER A 62 18.19 -5.43 -3.00
C SER A 62 19.66 -5.31 -2.60
N ALA A 63 20.56 -5.22 -3.59
CA ALA A 63 21.98 -5.02 -3.37
C ALA A 63 22.25 -3.66 -2.71
N ALA A 64 21.65 -2.58 -3.23
CA ALA A 64 21.75 -1.24 -2.64
C ALA A 64 21.26 -1.23 -1.19
N LYS A 65 20.08 -1.82 -0.93
CA LYS A 65 19.53 -1.95 0.43
C LYS A 65 20.50 -2.67 1.37
N THR A 66 21.05 -3.81 0.93
CA THR A 66 21.99 -4.59 1.74
C THR A 66 23.26 -3.80 2.05
N ALA A 67 23.83 -3.11 1.07
CA ALA A 67 25.02 -2.29 1.27
C ALA A 67 24.76 -1.13 2.25
N THR A 68 23.63 -0.43 2.09
CA THR A 68 23.24 0.65 3.00
C THR A 68 23.09 0.17 4.44
N PHE A 69 22.40 -0.94 4.68
CA PHE A 69 22.26 -1.49 6.04
C PHE A 69 23.63 -1.85 6.65
N LYS A 70 24.56 -2.39 5.88
CA LYS A 70 25.93 -2.69 6.36
C LYS A 70 26.68 -1.43 6.79
N TYR A 71 26.61 -0.33 6.02
CA TYR A 71 27.26 0.93 6.40
C TYR A 71 26.76 1.46 7.75
N PHE A 72 25.46 1.29 8.04
CA PHE A 72 24.88 1.77 9.28
C PHE A 72 24.99 0.77 10.44
N GLU A 73 25.19 -0.52 10.18
CA GLU A 73 25.48 -1.51 11.22
C GLU A 73 26.75 -1.10 11.98
N ASP A 74 27.82 -0.76 11.26
CA ASP A 74 29.07 -0.27 11.85
C ASP A 74 28.87 1.03 12.66
N ILE A 75 28.06 1.96 12.15
CA ILE A 75 27.75 3.23 12.82
C ILE A 75 26.94 2.99 14.10
N LEU A 76 25.96 2.08 14.07
CA LEU A 76 25.13 1.74 15.22
C LEU A 76 25.94 1.02 16.31
N ASP A 77 26.84 0.12 15.92
CA ASP A 77 27.75 -0.55 16.84
C ASP A 77 28.66 0.45 17.54
N LEU A 78 29.25 1.39 16.78
CA LEU A 78 30.07 2.46 17.35
C LEU A 78 29.25 3.35 18.30
N LYS A 79 28.03 3.73 17.91
CA LYS A 79 27.12 4.52 18.75
C LYS A 79 26.81 3.80 20.07
N ASN A 80 26.53 2.50 20.02
CA ASN A 80 26.29 1.69 21.20
C ASN A 80 27.53 1.61 22.11
N GLN A 81 28.73 1.49 21.53
CA GLN A 81 29.98 1.48 22.30
C GLN A 81 30.26 2.82 22.99
N VAL A 82 30.04 3.94 22.28
CA VAL A 82 30.33 5.29 22.80
C VAL A 82 29.32 5.72 23.85
N TYR A 83 28.03 5.45 23.63
CA TYR A 83 26.95 5.99 24.47
C TYR A 83 26.32 4.96 25.41
N GLY A 84 26.64 3.67 25.29
CA GLY A 84 26.19 2.61 26.22
C GLY A 84 24.68 2.36 26.24
N LEU A 85 23.93 2.93 25.28
CA LEU A 85 22.48 2.82 25.23
C LEU A 85 22.09 1.57 24.44
N LYS A 86 21.43 0.60 25.09
CA LYS A 86 20.65 -0.41 24.36
C LYS A 86 19.43 0.29 23.75
N GLU A 87 19.57 0.81 22.53
CA GLU A 87 18.49 1.52 21.87
C GLU A 87 17.32 0.57 21.54
N LYS A 88 16.13 0.88 22.08
CA LYS A 88 14.84 0.26 21.71
C LYS A 88 14.20 0.93 20.49
N GLN A 89 14.96 1.71 19.72
CA GLN A 89 14.42 2.48 18.61
C GLN A 89 14.11 1.56 17.42
N GLN A 90 12.96 1.78 16.78
CA GLN A 90 12.52 1.03 15.60
C GLN A 90 13.14 1.54 14.29
N SER A 91 13.63 2.79 14.31
CA SER A 91 14.30 3.45 13.20
C SER A 91 15.32 4.46 13.69
N HIS A 92 16.35 4.69 12.88
CA HIS A 92 17.38 5.70 13.09
C HIS A 92 17.43 6.63 11.89
N THR A 93 17.48 7.93 12.17
CA THR A 93 17.68 8.97 11.16
C THR A 93 19.08 9.54 11.33
N PHE A 94 19.84 9.54 10.24
CA PHE A 94 21.17 10.12 10.14
C PHE A 94 21.10 11.25 9.11
N SER A 95 21.48 12.45 9.52
CA SER A 95 21.43 13.64 8.68
C SER A 95 22.77 14.33 8.68
N THR A 96 23.19 14.80 7.51
CA THR A 96 24.30 15.72 7.28
C THR A 96 23.73 17.07 6.83
N ASP A 97 24.59 18.04 6.50
CA ASP A 97 24.15 19.33 5.97
C ASP A 97 23.41 19.23 4.62
N LYS A 98 23.61 18.13 3.88
CA LYS A 98 23.12 17.95 2.50
C LYS A 98 22.25 16.73 2.29
N GLU A 99 22.29 15.76 3.19
CA GLU A 99 21.73 14.43 2.97
C GLU A 99 21.07 13.92 4.24
N GLU A 100 19.98 13.19 4.09
CA GLU A 100 19.31 12.52 5.20
C GLU A 100 18.94 11.10 4.80
N ILE A 101 19.26 10.15 5.68
CA ILE A 101 18.90 8.74 5.52
C ILE A 101 18.23 8.26 6.80
N GLN A 102 17.06 7.65 6.64
CA GLN A 102 16.37 6.94 7.71
C GLN A 102 16.35 5.44 7.40
N ILE A 103 16.86 4.65 8.33
CA ILE A 103 16.80 3.18 8.27
C ILE A 103 15.98 2.64 9.44
N GLY A 104 15.24 1.56 9.22
CA GLY A 104 14.46 0.95 10.28
C GLY A 104 13.63 -0.22 9.83
N TYR A 105 12.76 -0.69 10.71
CA TYR A 105 11.80 -1.73 10.38
C TYR A 105 10.39 -1.32 10.75
N ARG A 106 9.44 -1.81 9.96
CA ARG A 106 8.00 -1.68 10.24
C ARG A 106 7.56 -2.84 11.11
N ILE A 107 6.61 -2.55 12.00
CA ILE A 107 5.90 -3.55 12.80
C ILE A 107 4.46 -3.60 12.32
N ASN A 108 3.98 -4.80 12.03
CA ASN A 108 2.56 -5.05 11.88
C ASN A 108 1.96 -5.39 13.24
N GLU A 109 0.75 -4.89 13.42
CA GLU A 109 -0.11 -5.10 14.58
C GLU A 109 -0.64 -6.53 14.55
N GLY A 110 0.04 -7.45 15.22
CA GLY A 110 -0.42 -8.83 15.38
C GLY A 110 -1.19 -9.02 16.67
N TRP A 111 -2.21 -9.88 16.61
CA TRP A 111 -3.09 -10.21 17.72
C TRP A 111 -3.30 -11.73 17.75
N ASP A 112 -3.31 -12.32 18.94
CA ASP A 112 -3.75 -13.73 19.08
C ASP A 112 -5.29 -13.84 19.09
N ASP A 113 -5.79 -15.07 19.19
CA ASP A 113 -7.22 -15.38 19.13
C ASP A 113 -8.03 -14.85 20.32
N THR A 114 -7.37 -14.50 21.43
CA THR A 114 -8.03 -14.00 22.65
C THR A 114 -8.46 -12.54 22.54
N VAL A 115 -7.93 -11.77 21.56
CA VAL A 115 -8.26 -10.35 21.38
C VAL A 115 -9.76 -10.11 21.24
N THR A 116 -10.47 -11.03 20.56
CA THR A 116 -11.92 -10.90 20.32
C THR A 116 -12.70 -11.05 21.63
N ALA A 117 -12.28 -11.96 22.52
CA ALA A 117 -12.89 -12.14 23.82
C ALA A 117 -12.68 -10.91 24.71
N GLY A 118 -11.48 -10.32 24.67
CA GLY A 118 -11.19 -9.08 25.38
C GLY A 118 -12.02 -7.89 24.86
N ILE A 119 -12.11 -7.72 23.54
CA ILE A 119 -12.96 -6.68 22.92
C ILE A 119 -14.41 -6.83 23.37
N GLN A 120 -14.96 -8.05 23.34
CA GLN A 120 -16.35 -8.27 23.74
C GLN A 120 -16.62 -7.87 25.20
N LYS A 121 -15.71 -8.19 26.12
CA LYS A 121 -15.81 -7.78 27.53
C LYS A 121 -15.84 -6.26 27.68
N VAL A 122 -14.96 -5.56 26.96
CA VAL A 122 -14.93 -4.09 26.97
C VAL A 122 -16.21 -3.52 26.35
N GLU A 123 -16.69 -4.05 25.23
CA GLU A 123 -17.93 -3.60 24.59
C GLU A 123 -19.17 -3.81 25.49
N ASN A 124 -19.23 -4.93 26.21
CA ASN A 124 -20.30 -5.21 27.17
C ASN A 124 -20.33 -4.17 28.29
N TYR A 125 -19.18 -3.87 28.88
CA TYR A 125 -19.03 -2.83 29.90
C TYR A 125 -19.45 -1.45 29.37
N LEU A 126 -18.93 -1.05 28.20
CA LEU A 126 -19.26 0.24 27.58
C LEU A 126 -20.76 0.37 27.26
N SER A 127 -21.38 -0.72 26.81
CA SER A 127 -22.82 -0.77 26.55
C SER A 127 -23.63 -0.61 27.84
N SER A 128 -23.15 -1.13 28.97
CA SER A 128 -23.80 -0.93 30.27
C SER A 128 -23.82 0.54 30.72
N LEU A 129 -22.77 1.30 30.38
CA LEU A 129 -22.60 2.72 30.72
C LEU A 129 -23.33 3.67 29.76
N SER A 130 -23.53 3.26 28.51
CA SER A 130 -24.16 4.09 27.46
C SER A 130 -25.62 4.48 27.72
N LYS A 131 -26.22 4.03 28.83
CA LYS A 131 -27.58 4.38 29.27
C LYS A 131 -27.70 5.77 29.87
N ASN A 132 -26.59 6.43 30.22
CA ASN A 132 -26.57 7.78 30.77
C ASN A 132 -26.05 8.79 29.73
N GLU A 133 -26.83 9.84 29.43
CA GLU A 133 -26.48 10.87 28.44
C GLU A 133 -25.17 11.60 28.78
N GLU A 134 -24.88 11.82 30.07
CA GLU A 134 -23.65 12.48 30.54
C GLU A 134 -22.36 11.69 30.23
N THR A 135 -22.45 10.37 30.05
CA THR A 135 -21.31 9.48 29.74
C THR A 135 -21.21 9.07 28.27
N ALA A 136 -22.17 9.47 27.44
CA ALA A 136 -22.24 9.05 26.04
C ALA A 136 -20.97 9.43 25.24
N THR A 137 -20.42 10.62 25.49
CA THR A 137 -19.22 11.10 24.81
C THR A 137 -17.98 10.26 25.17
N LEU A 138 -17.79 9.94 26.45
CA LEU A 138 -16.66 9.12 26.91
C LEU A 138 -16.74 7.70 26.35
N VAL A 139 -17.95 7.10 26.37
CA VAL A 139 -18.19 5.78 25.80
C VAL A 139 -17.90 5.75 24.30
N SER A 140 -18.32 6.79 23.56
CA SER A 140 -18.04 6.89 22.11
C SER A 140 -16.54 6.97 21.80
N MET A 141 -15.77 7.64 22.67
CA MET A 141 -14.32 7.75 22.55
C MET A 141 -13.65 6.39 22.77
N LEU A 142 -14.09 5.61 23.76
CA LEU A 142 -13.59 4.26 24.03
C LEU A 142 -13.97 3.26 22.91
N PHE A 143 -15.17 3.36 22.34
CA PHE A 143 -15.52 2.60 21.13
C PHE A 143 -14.60 2.93 19.94
N ASN A 144 -14.22 4.21 19.78
CA ASN A 144 -13.24 4.58 18.77
C ASN A 144 -11.85 4.00 19.04
N MET A 145 -11.49 3.76 20.31
CA MET A 145 -10.24 3.06 20.65
C MET A 145 -10.29 1.57 20.25
N LEU A 146 -11.45 0.93 20.34
CA LEU A 146 -11.67 -0.46 19.92
C LEU A 146 -11.83 -0.65 18.41
N LYS A 147 -12.00 0.44 17.64
CA LYS A 147 -12.15 0.34 16.18
C LYS A 147 -10.91 -0.28 15.55
N LYS A 148 -11.18 -1.29 14.72
CA LYS A 148 -10.18 -1.91 13.85
C LYS A 148 -9.76 -0.93 12.74
N ASP A 149 -8.53 -1.09 12.28
CA ASP A 149 -8.01 -0.40 11.10
C ASP A 149 -8.61 -0.98 9.81
N ALA A 150 -8.22 -0.42 8.66
CA ALA A 150 -8.67 -0.90 7.34
C ALA A 150 -8.27 -2.36 7.05
N LYS A 151 -7.33 -2.93 7.82
CA LYS A 151 -6.85 -4.31 7.71
C LYS A 151 -7.54 -5.24 8.71
N GLY A 152 -8.48 -4.72 9.52
CA GLY A 152 -9.22 -5.51 10.51
C GLY A 152 -8.50 -5.70 11.85
N ASN A 153 -7.37 -5.03 12.08
CA ASN A 153 -6.58 -5.15 13.30
C ASN A 153 -6.84 -3.99 14.26
N LEU A 154 -6.81 -4.26 15.57
CA LEU A 154 -6.83 -3.20 16.57
C LEU A 154 -5.48 -2.44 16.53
N LYS A 155 -5.47 -1.15 16.89
CA LYS A 155 -4.22 -0.37 16.99
C LYS A 155 -3.65 -0.45 18.41
N GLY A 156 -2.38 -0.81 18.55
CA GLY A 156 -1.69 -1.00 19.82
C GLY A 156 -1.51 0.30 20.57
N SER A 157 -1.40 1.44 19.87
CA SER A 157 -1.41 2.76 20.50
C SER A 157 -2.71 3.01 21.27
N ARG A 158 -3.85 2.54 20.75
CA ARG A 158 -5.17 2.66 21.38
C ARG A 158 -5.31 1.71 22.57
N VAL A 159 -4.63 0.57 22.55
CA VAL A 159 -4.60 -0.35 23.69
C VAL A 159 -3.86 0.24 24.88
N LEU A 160 -2.78 0.99 24.65
CA LEU A 160 -2.11 1.73 25.73
C LEU A 160 -3.04 2.76 26.37
N GLU A 161 -3.86 3.45 25.56
CA GLU A 161 -4.87 4.41 26.06
C GLU A 161 -5.99 3.69 26.84
N LEU A 162 -6.47 2.55 26.34
CA LEU A 162 -7.43 1.70 27.04
C LEU A 162 -6.89 1.21 28.38
N GLN A 163 -5.61 0.83 28.47
CA GLN A 163 -4.98 0.43 29.73
C GLN A 163 -4.95 1.56 30.77
N LYS A 164 -4.72 2.80 30.33
CA LYS A 164 -4.80 3.97 31.22
C LYS A 164 -6.24 4.18 31.71
N ALA A 165 -7.21 4.14 30.81
CA ALA A 165 -8.62 4.26 31.16
C ALA A 165 -9.09 3.13 32.11
N ALA A 166 -8.59 1.90 31.93
CA ALA A 166 -8.88 0.77 32.79
C ALA A 166 -8.28 0.94 34.19
N ALA A 167 -7.07 1.48 34.30
CA ALA A 167 -6.42 1.75 35.59
C ALA A 167 -7.18 2.79 36.43
N ASP A 168 -7.84 3.75 35.78
CA ASP A 168 -8.69 4.76 36.44
C ASP A 168 -10.10 4.25 36.75
N SER A 169 -10.49 3.09 36.20
CA SER A 169 -11.78 2.45 36.45
C SER A 169 -11.72 1.52 37.66
N LYS A 170 -12.89 1.25 38.25
CA LYS A 170 -13.06 0.26 39.33
C LYS A 170 -13.79 -1.00 38.87
N ASP A 171 -14.06 -1.12 37.58
CA ASP A 171 -14.82 -2.22 37.01
C ASP A 171 -13.92 -3.41 36.66
N GLU A 172 -14.15 -4.55 37.29
CA GLU A 172 -13.34 -5.76 37.10
C GLU A 172 -13.48 -6.32 35.67
N GLU A 173 -14.64 -6.21 35.04
CA GLU A 173 -14.88 -6.74 33.69
C GLU A 173 -14.16 -5.90 32.63
N PHE A 174 -14.13 -4.58 32.81
CA PHE A 174 -13.36 -3.67 31.97
C PHE A 174 -11.86 -3.87 32.12
N ILE A 175 -11.36 -4.00 33.36
CA ILE A 175 -9.93 -4.23 33.64
C ILE A 175 -9.49 -5.56 33.03
N ASP A 176 -10.26 -6.63 33.23
CA ASP A 176 -9.98 -7.96 32.65
C ASP A 176 -10.03 -7.93 31.12
N GLY A 177 -11.06 -7.32 30.53
CA GLY A 177 -11.18 -7.18 29.08
C GLY A 177 -9.98 -6.45 28.46
N VAL A 178 -9.56 -5.33 29.06
CA VAL A 178 -8.38 -4.57 28.60
C VAL A 178 -7.07 -5.34 28.84
N ALA A 179 -6.95 -6.09 29.94
CA ALA A 179 -5.79 -6.93 30.20
C ALA A 179 -5.65 -8.06 29.16
N ILE A 180 -6.76 -8.71 28.78
CA ILE A 180 -6.79 -9.73 27.72
C ILE A 180 -6.38 -9.12 26.39
N ILE A 181 -6.94 -7.96 26.02
CA ILE A 181 -6.54 -7.25 24.80
C ILE A 181 -5.04 -6.96 24.83
N ALA A 182 -4.51 -6.42 25.92
CA ALA A 182 -3.08 -6.10 26.03
C ALA A 182 -2.20 -7.36 25.94
N ALA A 183 -2.58 -8.45 26.58
CA ALA A 183 -1.84 -9.72 26.55
C ALA A 183 -1.83 -10.35 25.14
N SER A 184 -2.92 -10.15 24.38
CA SER A 184 -3.08 -10.63 23.02
C SER A 184 -2.24 -9.89 21.99
N TYR A 185 -1.67 -8.73 22.34
CA TYR A 185 -0.84 -7.95 21.43
C TYR A 185 0.50 -8.63 21.15
N LYS A 186 0.68 -9.12 19.92
CA LYS A 186 1.89 -9.78 19.41
C LYS A 186 2.42 -9.00 18.21
N PRO A 187 3.19 -7.90 18.42
CA PRO A 187 3.76 -7.15 17.30
C PRO A 187 4.70 -8.02 16.47
N VAL A 188 4.49 -8.05 15.16
CA VAL A 188 5.32 -8.81 14.22
C VAL A 188 6.10 -7.85 13.33
N ARG A 189 7.43 -7.96 13.31
CA ARG A 189 8.25 -7.19 12.36
C ARG A 189 7.89 -7.58 10.92
N SER A 190 7.50 -6.60 10.11
CA SER A 190 6.96 -6.84 8.76
C SER A 190 7.99 -6.62 7.66
N SER A 191 8.69 -5.50 7.66
CA SER A 191 9.65 -5.17 6.60
C SER A 191 10.70 -4.17 7.05
N TRP A 192 11.94 -4.36 6.59
CA TRP A 192 12.99 -3.34 6.69
C TRP A 192 12.80 -2.27 5.63
N PHE A 193 13.02 -1.01 5.97
CA PHE A 193 12.86 0.12 5.06
C PHE A 193 14.07 1.06 5.12
N ILE A 194 14.22 1.81 4.02
CA ILE A 194 15.17 2.90 3.87
C ILE A 194 14.40 4.05 3.24
N GLU A 195 14.52 5.22 3.84
CA GLU A 195 14.07 6.49 3.26
C GLU A 195 15.28 7.40 3.13
N ALA A 196 15.38 8.12 2.01
CA ALA A 196 16.51 8.99 1.74
C ALA A 196 16.01 10.30 1.13
N ALA A 197 16.67 11.40 1.48
CA ALA A 197 16.37 12.73 0.96
C ALA A 197 17.64 13.55 0.78
N LEU A 198 17.63 14.42 -0.23
CA LEU A 198 18.62 15.47 -0.42
C LEU A 198 18.11 16.77 0.18
N ILE A 199 18.97 17.48 0.90
CA ILE A 199 18.69 18.78 1.51
C ILE A 199 19.23 19.85 0.56
N ASN A 200 18.32 20.71 0.09
CA ASN A 200 18.64 21.82 -0.80
C ASN A 200 19.20 23.01 0.00
N GLU A 201 19.79 23.98 -0.70
CA GLU A 201 20.38 25.18 -0.09
C GLU A 201 19.37 26.04 0.69
N ASP A 202 18.08 25.93 0.36
CA ASP A 202 16.97 26.60 1.05
C ASP A 202 16.46 25.83 2.28
N GLY A 203 17.05 24.68 2.60
CA GLY A 203 16.63 23.78 3.68
C GLY A 203 15.47 22.86 3.32
N SER A 204 14.94 22.91 2.10
CA SER A 204 13.90 21.98 1.64
C SER A 204 14.48 20.59 1.37
N LYS A 205 13.67 19.54 1.58
CA LYS A 205 14.06 18.14 1.38
C LYS A 205 13.45 17.58 0.11
N THR A 206 14.28 17.11 -0.81
CA THR A 206 13.86 16.38 -2.01
C THR A 206 14.00 14.88 -1.76
N PRO A 207 12.90 14.12 -1.67
CA PRO A 207 12.96 12.68 -1.40
C PRO A 207 13.56 11.93 -2.60
N VAL A 208 14.39 10.94 -2.32
CA VAL A 208 14.92 10.02 -3.33
C VAL A 208 13.91 8.86 -3.49
N PRO A 209 13.25 8.71 -4.65
CA PRO A 209 12.25 7.68 -4.84
C PRO A 209 12.94 6.31 -5.00
N LEU A 210 12.73 5.43 -4.01
CA LEU A 210 13.28 4.06 -4.00
C LEU A 210 12.22 2.99 -4.33
N SER A 211 10.97 3.40 -4.62
CA SER A 211 9.86 2.52 -4.97
C SER A 211 9.42 2.74 -6.42
N MET A 212 9.11 1.67 -7.16
CA MET A 212 8.70 1.76 -8.56
C MET A 212 7.45 2.64 -8.77
N SER A 213 6.53 2.65 -7.80
CA SER A 213 5.33 3.50 -7.82
C SER A 213 5.61 4.98 -7.54
N SER A 214 6.75 5.30 -6.92
CA SER A 214 7.15 6.67 -6.57
C SER A 214 8.10 7.28 -7.60
N VAL A 215 8.78 6.45 -8.40
CA VAL A 215 9.68 6.92 -9.46
C VAL A 215 8.84 7.39 -10.64
N GLY A 216 9.07 8.64 -11.07
CA GLY A 216 8.41 9.18 -12.26
C GLY A 216 8.90 8.52 -13.55
N PHE A 217 8.08 8.57 -14.61
CA PHE A 217 8.52 8.18 -15.94
C PHE A 217 9.71 9.05 -16.40
N SER A 218 10.62 8.46 -17.20
CA SER A 218 11.71 9.20 -17.83
C SER A 218 11.17 10.35 -18.67
N ALA A 219 11.92 11.46 -18.75
CA ALA A 219 11.46 12.80 -19.15
C ALA A 219 10.65 12.94 -20.45
N ASN A 220 10.66 11.94 -21.34
CA ASN A 220 9.95 11.97 -22.63
C ASN A 220 8.86 10.89 -22.78
N TYR A 221 8.57 10.12 -21.73
CA TYR A 221 7.56 9.06 -21.78
C TYR A 221 6.29 9.46 -21.03
N LYS A 222 5.17 9.50 -21.75
CA LYS A 222 3.83 9.64 -21.20
C LYS A 222 3.03 8.38 -21.55
N PHE A 223 2.62 7.63 -20.53
CA PHE A 223 1.67 6.54 -20.73
C PHE A 223 0.25 7.11 -20.74
N ASP A 224 -0.46 6.93 -21.85
CA ASP A 224 -1.85 7.35 -22.01
C ASP A 224 -2.66 6.14 -22.48
N PHE A 225 -3.46 5.57 -21.58
CA PHE A 225 -4.29 4.42 -21.85
C PHE A 225 -5.75 4.82 -21.66
N PHE A 226 -6.45 5.03 -22.79
CA PHE A 226 -7.89 5.34 -22.85
C PHE A 226 -8.37 6.28 -21.75
N SER A 227 -7.65 7.38 -21.53
CA SER A 227 -8.13 8.43 -20.63
C SER A 227 -9.22 9.23 -21.35
N GLU A 228 -10.46 8.74 -21.31
CA GLU A 228 -11.60 9.64 -21.52
C GLU A 228 -11.47 10.76 -20.49
N LYS A 229 -11.38 12.00 -20.97
CA LYS A 229 -11.32 13.17 -20.10
C LYS A 229 -12.54 13.13 -19.19
N ILE A 230 -12.32 13.05 -17.87
CA ILE A 230 -13.38 13.26 -16.89
C ILE A 230 -13.96 14.65 -17.21
N PRO A 231 -15.25 14.78 -17.58
CA PRO A 231 -15.83 16.08 -17.87
C PRO A 231 -15.71 16.97 -16.64
N THR A 232 -15.18 18.17 -16.82
CA THR A 232 -14.92 19.15 -15.76
C THR A 232 -16.18 19.80 -15.20
N ASP A 233 -17.37 19.30 -15.54
CA ASP A 233 -18.67 19.90 -15.20
C ASP A 233 -19.43 19.09 -14.13
N ALA A 234 -18.72 18.70 -13.07
CA ALA A 234 -19.34 18.11 -11.88
C ALA A 234 -18.81 18.76 -10.60
N VAL A 235 -18.68 20.09 -10.60
CA VAL A 235 -18.68 20.93 -9.40
C VAL A 235 -19.37 22.25 -9.75
N GLU A 236 -20.71 22.24 -9.72
CA GLU A 236 -21.52 23.41 -9.36
C GLU A 236 -22.42 23.01 -8.18
#